data_AF-A0A0Q6ZRV5-F1
#
_entry.id   AF-A0A0Q6ZRV5-F1
#
_cell.length_a   1.000
_cell.length_b   1.000
_cell.length_c   1.000
_cell.angle_alpha   90.00
_cell.angle_beta   90.00
_cell.angle_gamma   90.00
#
_symmetry.space_group_name_H-M   'P 1'
#
loop_
_entity.id
_entity.type
_entity.pdbx_description
1 polymer ?
#
loop_
_entity_poly.entity_id
_entity_poly.type
_entity_poly.pdbx_seq_one_letter_code
_entity_poly.pdbx_strand_id
1 'polypeptide(L)'
;MHDLAADIWTPKEVGEELVQAVKWAVRSTGRIGPAGFRSGMPSLAMIANDRDFEGWPPISDLEAQPMRLSIPPKRVSQFERVLWWQAKYLPDEPGSARVLKVWVRSKLTRKMTFEKACELVGWSRATAYRGRDRALGTIAMGLTADGIAFGSH
;
A
#
# COMPACT_ATOMS: atom_id res chain seq x y z
N MET A 1 -8.92 -18.40 29.31
CA MET A 1 -8.16 -18.35 28.04
C MET A 1 -8.36 -16.95 27.49
N HIS A 2 -7.38 -16.05 27.68
CA HIS A 2 -7.50 -14.65 27.24
C HIS A 2 -7.17 -14.54 25.75
N ASP A 3 -7.99 -13.77 25.04
CA ASP A 3 -7.98 -13.49 23.60
C ASP A 3 -6.79 -12.61 23.17
N LEU A 4 -5.56 -13.08 23.42
CA LEU A 4 -4.33 -12.34 23.09
C LEU A 4 -4.10 -12.15 21.57
N ALA A 5 -4.97 -12.70 20.71
CA ALA A 5 -4.78 -12.74 19.27
C ALA A 5 -5.68 -11.79 18.46
N ALA A 6 -6.70 -11.17 19.06
CA ALA A 6 -7.66 -10.34 18.31
C ALA A 6 -7.11 -8.94 17.93
N ASP A 7 -6.10 -8.45 18.64
CA ASP A 7 -5.60 -7.07 18.52
C ASP A 7 -4.20 -6.97 17.89
N ILE A 8 -3.61 -8.09 17.46
CA ILE A 8 -2.24 -8.12 16.92
C ILE A 8 -2.25 -7.94 15.40
N TRP A 9 -1.36 -7.08 14.91
CA TRP A 9 -1.11 -6.96 13.48
C TRP A 9 -0.39 -8.18 12.91
N THR A 10 -1.04 -8.87 11.98
CA THR A 10 -0.39 -9.85 11.11
C THR A 10 0.07 -9.20 9.81
N PRO A 11 1.10 -9.76 9.13
CA PRO A 11 1.53 -9.29 7.81
C PRO A 11 0.39 -9.25 6.78
N LYS A 12 -0.57 -10.17 6.91
CA LYS A 12 -1.76 -10.24 6.05
C LYS A 12 -2.67 -9.04 6.27
N GLU A 13 -3.02 -8.72 7.51
CA GLU A 13 -3.89 -7.59 7.84
C GLU A 13 -3.26 -6.25 7.46
N VAL A 14 -1.94 -6.10 7.72
CA VAL A 14 -1.18 -4.94 7.25
C VAL A 14 -1.29 -4.78 5.74
N GLY A 15 -1.12 -5.88 5.00
CA GLY A 15 -1.23 -5.87 3.54
C GLY A 15 -2.63 -5.50 3.04
N GLU A 16 -3.67 -6.01 3.69
CA GLU A 16 -5.06 -5.70 3.35
C GLU A 16 -5.39 -4.22 3.62
N GLU A 17 -5.01 -3.69 4.78
CA GLU A 17 -5.25 -2.28 5.14
C GLU A 17 -4.45 -1.32 4.25
N LEU A 18 -3.18 -1.63 3.95
CA LEU A 18 -2.39 -0.84 2.99
C LEU A 18 -3.10 -0.77 1.63
N VAL A 19 -3.54 -1.91 1.08
CA VAL A 19 -4.23 -1.94 -0.21
C VAL A 19 -5.54 -1.14 -0.17
N GLN A 20 -6.29 -1.19 0.93
CA GLN A 20 -7.51 -0.38 1.08
C GLN A 20 -7.21 1.11 1.16
N ALA A 21 -6.22 1.52 1.95
CA ALA A 21 -5.80 2.90 2.07
C ALA A 21 -5.32 3.46 0.73
N VAL A 22 -4.53 2.71 -0.04
CA VAL A 22 -4.08 3.14 -1.37
C VAL A 22 -5.24 3.23 -2.37
N LYS A 23 -6.16 2.25 -2.36
CA LYS A 23 -7.36 2.30 -3.19
C LYS A 23 -8.22 3.52 -2.87
N TRP A 24 -8.37 3.84 -1.59
CA TRP A 24 -9.05 5.05 -1.16
C TRP A 24 -8.32 6.30 -1.66
N ALA A 25 -7.01 6.42 -1.44
CA ALA A 25 -6.23 7.58 -1.86
C ALA A 25 -6.34 7.85 -3.37
N VAL A 26 -6.14 6.81 -4.20
CA VAL A 26 -6.26 6.91 -5.66
C VAL A 26 -7.66 7.36 -6.10
N ARG A 27 -8.71 6.89 -5.43
CA ARG A 27 -10.10 7.28 -5.72
C ARG A 27 -10.41 8.71 -5.27
N SER A 28 -9.89 9.13 -4.12
CA SER A 28 -10.11 10.45 -3.53
C SER A 28 -9.39 11.57 -4.27
N THR A 29 -8.29 11.28 -4.98
CA THR A 29 -7.52 12.29 -5.73
C THR A 29 -8.12 12.72 -7.08
N GLY A 30 -9.28 12.18 -7.50
CA GLY A 30 -9.98 12.60 -8.72
C GLY A 30 -9.29 12.17 -10.04
N ARG A 31 -9.91 12.51 -11.18
CA ARG A 31 -9.46 12.17 -12.54
C ARG A 31 -8.12 12.87 -12.83
N ILE A 32 -7.02 12.12 -12.81
CA ILE A 32 -5.64 12.62 -12.85
C ILE A 32 -5.39 13.44 -14.13
N GLY A 33 -5.29 14.75 -13.98
CA GLY A 33 -4.54 15.66 -14.85
C GLY A 33 -3.27 16.14 -14.13
N PRO A 34 -2.28 16.70 -14.84
CA PRO A 34 -0.93 17.01 -14.33
C PRO A 34 -0.86 17.96 -13.12
N ALA A 35 -1.98 18.58 -12.73
CA ALA A 35 -2.09 19.47 -11.57
C ALA A 35 -2.47 18.77 -10.25
N GLY A 36 -2.76 17.46 -10.24
CA GLY A 36 -3.27 16.72 -9.07
C GLY A 36 -2.28 16.51 -7.91
N PHE A 37 -1.02 16.94 -8.05
CA PHE A 37 0.03 16.80 -7.04
C PHE A 37 -0.07 17.76 -5.83
N ARG A 38 -1.17 18.51 -5.66
CA ARG A 38 -1.29 19.55 -4.61
C ARG A 38 -2.10 19.18 -3.37
N SER A 39 -2.74 18.01 -3.31
CA SER A 39 -3.38 17.60 -2.06
C SER A 39 -2.30 17.17 -1.07
N GLY A 40 -2.25 17.78 0.13
CA GLY A 40 -1.34 17.44 1.23
C GLY A 40 -1.47 16.01 1.76
N MET A 41 -2.22 15.15 1.06
CA MET A 41 -2.10 13.72 1.14
C MET A 41 -0.65 13.32 0.80
N PRO A 42 -0.02 12.41 1.56
CA PRO A 42 1.15 11.74 1.06
C PRO A 42 0.71 11.08 -0.24
N SER A 43 1.11 11.66 -1.37
CA SER A 43 1.39 10.86 -2.54
C SER A 43 2.25 9.75 -1.95
N LEU A 44 1.80 8.50 -1.98
CA LEU A 44 2.75 7.40 -1.89
C LEU A 44 3.88 7.86 -2.80
N ALA A 45 5.03 8.23 -2.22
CA ALA A 45 6.09 9.04 -2.82
C ALA A 45 6.84 8.22 -3.88
N MET A 46 6.05 7.58 -4.73
CA MET A 46 6.25 6.24 -5.19
C MET A 46 5.39 5.97 -6.42
N ILE A 47 4.11 6.34 -6.49
CA ILE A 47 3.26 5.79 -7.57
C ILE A 47 3.37 6.55 -8.91
N ALA A 48 3.91 7.78 -8.96
CA ALA A 48 3.72 8.60 -10.16
C ALA A 48 4.91 8.74 -11.13
N ASN A 49 6.15 8.40 -10.78
CA ASN A 49 7.31 8.49 -11.69
C ASN A 49 8.48 7.61 -11.21
N ASP A 50 8.26 6.31 -11.07
CA ASP A 50 9.36 5.37 -10.81
C ASP A 50 9.64 4.56 -12.07
N ARG A 51 10.92 4.33 -12.38
CA ARG A 51 11.37 3.49 -13.50
C ARG A 51 10.75 2.10 -13.43
N ASP A 52 10.43 1.64 -12.21
CA ASP A 52 9.74 0.38 -11.94
C ASP A 52 8.35 0.27 -12.59
N PHE A 53 7.75 1.39 -12.96
CA PHE A 53 6.43 1.45 -13.56
C PHE A 53 6.44 1.74 -15.05
N GLU A 54 7.62 1.78 -15.66
CA GLU A 54 7.73 1.79 -17.11
C GLU A 54 7.06 0.54 -17.70
N GLY A 55 6.19 0.72 -18.70
CA GLY A 55 5.41 -0.37 -19.30
C GLY A 55 4.17 -0.82 -18.52
N TRP A 56 3.86 -0.20 -17.37
CA TRP A 56 2.62 -0.49 -16.64
C TRP A 56 1.41 0.20 -17.27
N PRO A 57 0.20 -0.40 -17.14
CA PRO A 57 -1.03 0.31 -17.41
C PRO A 57 -1.08 1.65 -16.65
N PRO A 58 -1.63 2.71 -17.26
CA PRO A 58 -1.75 3.99 -16.59
C PRO A 58 -2.65 3.87 -15.36
N ILE A 59 -2.43 4.72 -14.36
CA ILE A 59 -3.22 4.73 -13.12
C ILE A 59 -4.68 5.08 -13.41
N SER A 60 -4.95 5.80 -14.51
CA SER A 60 -6.31 6.07 -14.99
C SER A 60 -7.07 4.81 -15.43
N ASP A 61 -6.37 3.73 -15.77
CA ASP A 61 -6.94 2.44 -16.16
C ASP A 61 -7.23 1.54 -14.95
N LEU A 62 -6.91 1.99 -13.73
CA LEU A 62 -7.38 1.32 -12.52
C LEU A 62 -8.91 1.40 -12.50
N GLU A 63 -9.59 0.26 -12.38
CA GLU A 63 -11.05 0.19 -12.47
C GLU A 63 -11.72 1.23 -11.54
N ALA A 64 -12.28 2.27 -12.14
CA ALA A 64 -13.04 3.30 -11.45
C ALA A 64 -14.39 2.72 -11.04
N GLN A 65 -14.43 2.05 -9.89
CA GLN A 65 -15.69 1.70 -9.23
C GLN A 65 -16.32 3.00 -8.69
N PRO A 66 -17.60 3.29 -8.99
CA PRO A 66 -18.26 4.50 -8.49
C PRO A 66 -18.26 4.52 -6.95
N MET A 67 -17.90 5.66 -6.37
CA MET A 67 -17.89 5.88 -4.91
C MET A 67 -19.34 5.89 -4.41
N ARG A 68 -19.85 4.74 -3.99
CA ARG A 68 -21.26 4.62 -3.55
C ARG A 68 -21.52 5.15 -2.14
N LEU A 69 -20.49 5.40 -1.32
CA LEU A 69 -20.65 5.80 0.08
C LEU A 69 -19.58 6.81 0.50
N SER A 70 -19.99 7.85 1.22
CA SER A 70 -19.08 8.75 1.95
C SER A 70 -18.36 7.94 3.04
N ILE A 71 -17.04 7.90 3.02
CA ILE A 71 -16.25 7.21 4.05
C ILE A 71 -16.26 8.07 5.33
N PRO A 72 -16.53 7.48 6.51
CA PRO A 72 -16.53 8.22 7.77
C PRO A 72 -15.18 8.92 8.03
N PRO A 73 -15.16 10.13 8.63
CA PRO A 73 -13.92 10.86 8.91
C PRO A 73 -12.88 10.07 9.71
N LYS A 74 -13.31 9.27 10.70
CA LYS A 74 -12.41 8.38 11.46
C LYS A 74 -11.63 7.42 10.56
N ARG A 75 -12.29 6.89 9.52
CA ARG A 75 -11.67 5.95 8.58
C ARG A 75 -10.75 6.65 7.58
N VAL A 76 -11.03 7.91 7.25
CA VAL A 76 -10.10 8.77 6.48
C VAL A 76 -8.79 8.98 7.25
N SER A 77 -8.87 9.42 8.51
CA SER A 77 -7.67 9.62 9.35
C SER A 77 -6.89 8.32 9.62
N GLN A 78 -7.57 7.19 9.65
CA GLN A 78 -6.94 5.87 9.69
C GLN A 78 -6.17 5.58 8.40
N PHE A 79 -6.78 5.77 7.23
CA PHE A 79 -6.09 5.57 5.96
C PHE A 79 -4.90 6.50 5.77
N GLU A 80 -5.00 7.77 6.17
CA GLU A 80 -3.87 8.69 6.16
C GLU A 80 -2.68 8.15 6.96
N ARG A 81 -2.92 7.60 8.16
CA ARG A 81 -1.87 6.97 8.98
C ARG A 81 -1.29 5.71 8.34
N VAL A 82 -2.14 4.87 7.75
CA VAL A 82 -1.71 3.64 7.05
C VAL A 82 -0.75 3.95 5.91
N LEU A 83 -1.01 5.02 5.15
CA LEU A 83 -0.14 5.45 4.04
C LEU A 83 1.27 5.84 4.51
N TRP A 84 1.44 6.25 5.76
CA TRP A 84 2.73 6.61 6.35
C TRP A 84 3.56 5.41 6.85
N TRP A 85 2.97 4.23 7.00
CA TRP A 85 3.67 3.07 7.58
C TRP A 85 4.93 2.66 6.83
N GLN A 86 4.92 2.76 5.50
CA GLN A 86 6.10 2.46 4.70
C GLN A 86 7.26 3.38 5.03
N ALA A 87 7.03 4.69 5.10
CA ALA A 87 8.08 5.66 5.41
C ALA A 87 8.56 5.52 6.86
N LYS A 88 7.65 5.17 7.78
CA LYS A 88 7.94 5.05 9.21
C LYS A 88 8.73 3.79 9.56
N TYR A 89 8.32 2.63 9.04
CA TYR A 89 8.85 1.33 9.49
C TYR A 89 9.82 0.67 8.51
N LEU A 90 10.00 1.20 7.29
CA LEU A 90 10.97 0.68 6.32
C LEU A 90 12.08 1.68 5.92
N PRO A 91 12.61 2.53 6.83
CA PRO A 91 13.66 3.49 6.45
C PRO A 91 14.96 2.79 6.01
N ASP A 92 15.28 1.65 6.63
CA ASP A 92 16.54 0.93 6.42
C ASP A 92 16.41 -0.24 5.42
N GLU A 93 15.23 -0.43 4.83
CA GLU A 93 14.88 -1.58 3.99
C GLU A 93 14.42 -1.13 2.58
N PRO A 94 15.24 -0.37 1.82
CA PRO A 94 14.80 0.24 0.57
C PRO A 94 14.39 -0.79 -0.50
N GLY A 95 15.03 -1.96 -0.53
CA GLY A 95 14.67 -3.05 -1.42
C GLY A 95 13.28 -3.62 -1.11
N SER A 96 13.02 -3.91 0.16
CA SER A 96 11.73 -4.43 0.65
C SER A 96 10.62 -3.39 0.45
N ALA A 97 10.92 -2.10 0.67
CA ALA A 97 10.00 -0.99 0.41
C ALA A 97 9.63 -0.87 -1.08
N ARG A 98 10.62 -0.99 -1.98
CA ARG A 98 10.40 -0.98 -3.44
C ARG A 98 9.53 -2.15 -3.90
N VAL A 99 9.75 -3.34 -3.33
CA VAL A 99 8.92 -4.52 -3.61
C VAL A 99 7.48 -4.35 -3.11
N LEU A 100 7.30 -3.87 -1.88
CA LEU A 100 5.99 -3.62 -1.29
C LEU A 100 5.15 -2.68 -2.17
N LYS A 101 5.77 -1.61 -2.63
CA LYS A 101 5.17 -0.65 -3.55
C LYS A 101 4.67 -1.28 -4.85
N VAL A 102 5.51 -2.07 -5.52
CA VAL A 102 5.15 -2.79 -6.75
C VAL A 102 4.00 -3.76 -6.49
N TRP A 103 4.05 -4.48 -5.37
CA TRP A 103 2.98 -5.38 -4.96
C TRP A 103 1.66 -4.63 -4.74
N VAL A 104 1.65 -3.54 -3.96
CA VAL A 104 0.44 -2.73 -3.72
C VAL A 104 -0.14 -2.23 -5.03
N ARG A 105 0.67 -1.69 -5.95
CA ARG A 105 0.19 -1.23 -7.26
C ARG A 105 -0.45 -2.35 -8.08
N SER A 106 0.12 -3.55 -8.06
CA SER A 106 -0.46 -4.71 -8.73
C SER A 106 -1.84 -5.10 -8.16
N LYS A 107 -2.15 -4.73 -6.91
CA LYS A 107 -3.46 -4.97 -6.27
C LYS A 107 -4.51 -3.92 -6.62
N LEU A 108 -4.13 -2.84 -7.32
CA LEU A 108 -5.05 -1.78 -7.73
C LEU A 108 -5.75 -2.09 -9.05
N THR A 109 -5.17 -2.95 -9.89
CA THR A 109 -5.70 -3.32 -11.21
C THR A 109 -5.82 -4.82 -11.37
N ARG A 110 -6.77 -5.27 -12.20
CA ARG A 110 -6.85 -6.66 -12.64
C ARG A 110 -5.94 -6.96 -13.83
N LYS A 111 -5.43 -5.94 -14.52
CA LYS A 111 -4.60 -6.08 -15.73
C LYS A 111 -3.15 -6.47 -15.44
N MET A 112 -2.65 -6.24 -14.23
CA MET A 112 -1.26 -6.49 -13.84
C MET A 112 -1.20 -7.31 -12.54
N THR A 113 -0.74 -8.56 -12.63
CA THR A 113 -0.48 -9.38 -11.44
C THR A 113 0.89 -9.07 -10.85
N PHE A 114 1.10 -9.39 -9.58
CA PHE A 114 2.41 -9.18 -8.95
C PHE A 114 3.52 -9.99 -9.62
N GLU A 115 3.20 -11.18 -10.13
CA GLU A 115 4.13 -12.01 -10.88
C GLU A 115 4.58 -11.33 -12.18
N LYS A 116 3.63 -10.86 -13.01
CA LYS A 116 3.94 -10.11 -14.24
C LYS A 116 4.71 -8.83 -13.94
N ALA A 117 4.37 -8.17 -12.83
CA ALA A 117 5.10 -7.01 -12.34
C ALA A 117 6.56 -7.34 -11.99
N CYS A 118 6.82 -8.49 -11.37
CA CYS A 118 8.19 -8.92 -11.08
C CYS A 118 8.98 -9.19 -12.36
N GLU A 119 8.37 -9.83 -13.36
CA GLU A 119 9.01 -10.08 -14.66
C GLU A 119 9.38 -8.77 -15.36
N LEU A 120 8.47 -7.79 -15.37
CA LEU A 120 8.69 -6.49 -16.00
C LEU A 120 9.82 -5.69 -15.34
N VAL A 121 9.95 -5.78 -14.02
CA VAL A 121 11.02 -5.12 -13.24
C VAL A 121 12.33 -5.95 -13.24
N GLY A 122 12.30 -7.19 -13.72
CA GLY A 122 13.46 -8.08 -13.77
C GLY A 122 13.81 -8.74 -12.44
N TRP A 123 12.84 -8.93 -11.53
CA TRP A 123 13.04 -9.61 -10.26
C TRP A 123 12.74 -11.10 -10.33
N SER A 124 13.53 -11.90 -9.61
CA SER A 124 13.14 -13.27 -9.34
C SER A 124 11.89 -13.29 -8.46
N ARG A 125 10.93 -14.17 -8.77
CA ARG A 125 9.69 -14.31 -7.99
C ARG A 125 9.98 -14.63 -6.53
N ALA A 126 10.93 -15.54 -6.26
CA ALA A 126 11.29 -15.92 -4.91
C ALA A 126 11.82 -14.72 -4.09
N THR A 127 12.70 -13.91 -4.67
CA THR A 127 13.24 -12.72 -4.01
C THR A 127 12.15 -11.67 -3.78
N ALA A 128 11.27 -11.44 -4.76
CA ALA A 128 10.19 -10.47 -4.63
C ALA A 128 9.17 -10.89 -3.56
N TYR A 129 8.78 -12.16 -3.49
CA TYR A 129 7.85 -12.60 -2.44
C TYR A 129 8.48 -12.51 -1.05
N ARG A 130 9.76 -12.87 -0.90
CA ARG A 130 10.48 -12.69 0.37
C ARG A 130 10.61 -11.21 0.76
N GLY A 131 10.89 -10.33 -0.20
CA GLY A 131 10.97 -8.89 0.03
C GLY A 131 9.62 -8.30 0.48
N ARG A 132 8.52 -8.75 -0.13
CA ARG A 132 7.16 -8.39 0.29
C ARG A 132 6.87 -8.87 1.71
N ASP A 133 7.15 -10.14 1.99
CA ASP A 133 6.83 -10.74 3.29
C ASP A 133 7.68 -10.12 4.39
N ARG A 134 8.95 -9.79 4.11
CA ARG A 134 9.79 -8.99 5.01
C ARG A 134 9.20 -7.61 5.25
N ALA A 135 8.82 -6.88 4.20
CA ALA A 135 8.26 -5.54 4.34
C ALA A 135 6.99 -5.53 5.22
N LEU A 136 6.06 -6.46 4.95
CA LEU A 136 4.82 -6.59 5.72
C LEU A 136 5.08 -7.04 7.16
N GLY A 137 6.05 -7.95 7.37
CA GLY A 137 6.49 -8.38 8.69
C GLY A 137 7.09 -7.25 9.51
N THR A 138 7.98 -6.45 8.91
CA THR A 138 8.61 -5.31 9.60
C THR A 138 7.57 -4.25 9.99
N ILE A 139 6.62 -3.94 9.12
CA ILE A 139 5.52 -3.03 9.45
C ILE A 139 4.66 -3.60 10.59
N ALA A 140 4.28 -4.87 10.51
CA ALA A 140 3.49 -5.52 11.57
C ALA A 140 4.21 -5.46 12.93
N MET A 141 5.49 -5.81 12.97
CA MET A 141 6.31 -5.72 14.19
C MET A 141 6.42 -4.28 14.71
N GLY A 142 6.61 -3.30 13.82
CA GLY A 142 6.67 -1.88 14.19
C GLY A 142 5.36 -1.38 14.79
N LEU A 143 4.22 -1.77 14.22
CA LEU A 143 2.90 -1.43 14.76
C LEU A 143 2.67 -2.04 16.15
N THR A 144 3.06 -3.30 16.34
CA THR A 144 2.99 -3.96 17.64
C THR A 144 3.90 -3.30 18.66
N ALA A 145 5.13 -2.93 18.28
CA ALA A 145 6.07 -2.24 19.15
C ALA A 145 5.55 -0.85 19.59
N ASP A 146 4.84 -0.15 18.71
CA ASP A 146 4.24 1.15 19.00
C ASP A 146 2.89 1.05 19.76
N GLY A 147 2.45 -0.16 20.11
CA GLY A 147 1.20 -0.39 20.84
C GLY A 147 -0.07 -0.08 20.02
N ILE A 148 0.03 -0.05 18.69
CA ILE A 148 -1.09 0.23 17.80
C ILE A 148 -1.90 -1.06 17.62
N ALA A 149 -3.04 -1.16 18.30
CA ALA A 149 -3.92 -2.32 18.19
C ALA A 149 -4.66 -2.37 16.84
N PHE A 150 -4.83 -3.58 16.30
CA PHE A 150 -5.73 -3.81 15.18
C PHE A 150 -7.16 -3.34 15.55
N GLY A 151 -7.88 -2.73 14.60
CA GLY A 151 -9.22 -2.17 14.85
C GLY A 151 -9.30 -0.82 15.61
N SER A 152 -8.22 -0.37 16.27
CA SER A 152 -8.18 0.90 17.04
C SER A 152 -7.12 1.90 16.54
N HIS A 153 -6.78 1.83 15.25
CA HIS A 153 -5.67 2.56 14.61
C HIS A 153 -6.14 3.50 13.51
#